data_AF-A0A2C9KSX5-F1
#
_entry.id   AF-A0A2C9KSX5-F1
#
_cell.length_a   1.000
_cell.length_b   1.000
_cell.length_c   1.000
_cell.angle_alpha   90.00
_cell.angle_beta   90.00
_cell.angle_gamma   90.00
#
_symmetry.space_group_name_H-M   'P 1'
#
loop_
_entity.id
_entity.type
_entity.pdbx_description
1 polymer ?
#
loop_
_entity_poly.entity_id
_entity_poly.type
_entity_poly.pdbx_seq_one_letter_code
_entity_poly.pdbx_strand_id
1 'polypeptide(L)'
;LTAFAMKTLCQAEHYVTVDHNQTCSSFHWIAKQQKPDGSFREEVWVTHREMLGGVNGDVSHAAFILIALLECDCPGNDHKDVTAQALRYIETTVAQTDRPLALAISAFALTLAGSPSSDGVVKRLQSMAKSSPEGYTYWSHGSEEDYEGHEKPYWYTKQPGALAVEVTSYALLTNLARGDISTSTGIVGWLLSQRNSQGAFISTQDTVVGLQALSEYSIKSYSAILDMTCHIRSEVDDHFRKSISLTPEDAMVVKTVPK
;
A
#
# COMPACT_ATOMS: atom_id res chain seq x y z
N LEU A 1 -10.86 -10.36 6.72
CA LEU A 1 -12.02 -9.63 6.14
C LEU A 1 -12.68 -8.66 7.14
N THR A 2 -13.09 -9.09 8.33
CA THR A 2 -13.74 -8.20 9.34
C THR A 2 -12.93 -6.94 9.63
N ALA A 3 -11.62 -7.07 9.84
CA ALA A 3 -10.73 -5.92 10.05
C ALA A 3 -10.67 -4.97 8.84
N PHE A 4 -10.71 -5.51 7.62
CA PHE A 4 -10.73 -4.70 6.39
C PHE A 4 -12.03 -3.90 6.29
N ALA A 5 -13.18 -4.56 6.48
CA ALA A 5 -14.48 -3.88 6.45
C ALA A 5 -14.58 -2.80 7.53
N MET A 6 -14.12 -3.10 8.75
CA MET A 6 -14.07 -2.15 9.86
C MET A 6 -13.22 -0.93 9.50
N LYS A 7 -11.98 -1.14 9.04
CA LYS A 7 -11.07 -0.07 8.57
C LYS A 7 -11.75 0.82 7.52
N THR A 8 -12.31 0.22 6.47
CA THR A 8 -12.98 0.96 5.38
C THR A 8 -14.17 1.78 5.89
N LEU A 9 -14.97 1.22 6.80
CA LEU A 9 -16.11 1.91 7.39
C LEU A 9 -15.67 3.11 8.26
N CYS A 10 -14.61 2.96 9.07
CA CYS A 10 -14.08 4.07 9.86
C CYS A 10 -13.52 5.19 8.97
N GLN A 11 -12.78 4.85 7.91
CA GLN A 11 -12.31 5.84 6.94
C GLN A 11 -13.47 6.57 6.23
N ALA A 12 -14.57 5.85 5.95
CA ALA A 12 -15.75 6.41 5.32
C ALA A 12 -16.56 7.33 6.26
N GLU A 13 -16.47 7.15 7.58
CA GLU A 13 -17.18 7.96 8.59
C GLU A 13 -16.88 9.47 8.46
N HIS A 14 -15.73 9.83 7.91
CA HIS A 14 -15.38 11.23 7.61
C HIS A 14 -16.23 11.88 6.51
N TYR A 15 -16.85 11.09 5.63
CA TYR A 15 -17.56 11.57 4.45
C TYR A 15 -19.04 11.18 4.43
N VAL A 16 -19.39 10.05 5.05
CA VAL A 16 -20.75 9.52 5.11
C VAL A 16 -21.07 9.07 6.53
N THR A 17 -22.34 9.15 6.93
CA THR A 17 -22.77 8.67 8.24
C THR A 17 -22.62 7.15 8.30
N VAL A 18 -21.78 6.68 9.21
CA VAL A 18 -21.59 5.26 9.53
C VAL A 18 -22.07 5.02 10.96
N ASP A 19 -22.76 3.91 11.20
CA ASP A 19 -23.18 3.53 12.54
C ASP A 19 -21.97 3.05 13.35
N HIS A 20 -21.49 3.89 14.26
CA HIS A 20 -20.35 3.63 15.12
C HIS A 20 -20.53 2.37 16.00
N ASN A 21 -21.78 1.96 16.28
CA ASN A 21 -22.01 0.71 17.01
C ASN A 21 -21.61 -0.52 16.17
N GLN A 22 -21.70 -0.46 14.84
CA GLN A 22 -21.32 -1.58 13.97
C GLN A 22 -19.80 -1.71 13.85
N THR A 23 -19.08 -0.60 13.77
CA THR A 23 -17.61 -0.60 13.77
C THR A 23 -17.09 -1.12 15.12
N CYS A 24 -17.66 -0.67 16.25
CA CYS A 24 -17.23 -1.19 17.56
C CYS A 24 -17.70 -2.62 17.86
N SER A 25 -18.83 -3.06 17.32
CA SER A 25 -19.20 -4.48 17.37
C SER A 25 -18.21 -5.35 16.61
N SER A 26 -17.71 -4.86 15.46
CA SER A 26 -16.66 -5.53 14.68
C SER A 26 -15.34 -5.60 15.46
N PHE A 27 -14.97 -4.51 16.15
CA PHE A 27 -13.83 -4.49 17.07
C PHE A 27 -13.97 -5.57 18.16
N HIS A 28 -15.10 -5.63 18.86
CA HIS A 28 -15.31 -6.62 19.93
C HIS A 28 -15.26 -8.07 19.42
N TRP A 29 -15.69 -8.30 18.17
CA TRP A 29 -15.52 -9.61 17.54
C TRP A 29 -14.04 -9.91 17.29
N ILE A 30 -13.27 -8.96 16.73
CA ILE A 30 -11.81 -9.11 16.48
C ILE A 30 -11.06 -9.36 17.80
N ALA A 31 -11.40 -8.63 18.86
CA ALA A 31 -10.81 -8.79 20.19
C ALA A 31 -10.96 -10.23 20.73
N LYS A 32 -12.11 -10.86 20.50
CA LYS A 32 -12.36 -12.27 20.90
C LYS A 32 -11.51 -13.28 20.11
N GLN A 33 -10.98 -12.89 18.95
CA GLN A 33 -10.12 -13.73 18.13
C GLN A 33 -8.63 -13.58 18.48
N GLN A 34 -8.27 -12.65 19.37
CA GLN A 34 -6.91 -12.47 19.83
C GLN A 34 -6.48 -13.64 20.73
N LYS A 35 -5.32 -14.19 20.45
CA LYS A 35 -4.67 -15.25 21.24
C LYS A 35 -3.85 -14.62 22.37
N PRO A 36 -3.47 -15.40 23.41
CA PRO A 36 -2.66 -14.89 24.52
C PRO A 36 -1.28 -14.34 24.13
N ASP A 37 -0.75 -14.75 22.97
CA ASP A 37 0.52 -14.23 22.44
C ASP A 37 0.36 -12.87 21.74
N GLY A 38 -0.87 -12.40 21.52
CA GLY A 38 -1.20 -11.15 20.81
C GLY A 38 -1.47 -11.35 19.31
N SER A 39 -1.28 -12.55 18.76
CA SER A 39 -1.67 -12.89 17.39
C SER A 39 -3.18 -13.07 17.28
N PHE A 40 -3.72 -13.13 16.06
CA PHE A 40 -5.15 -13.29 15.82
C PHE A 40 -5.44 -14.60 15.09
N ARG A 41 -6.52 -15.27 15.49
CA ARG A 41 -7.01 -16.47 14.82
C ARG A 41 -7.73 -16.08 13.52
N GLU A 42 -7.38 -16.78 12.44
CA GLU A 42 -8.16 -16.76 11.20
C GLU A 42 -9.08 -18.00 11.19
N GLU A 43 -10.41 -17.77 11.24
CA GLU A 43 -11.40 -18.87 11.31
C GLU A 43 -11.69 -19.52 9.95
N VAL A 44 -11.63 -18.74 8.87
CA VAL A 44 -12.00 -19.19 7.53
C VAL A 44 -11.02 -18.59 6.51
N TRP A 45 -10.53 -19.45 5.62
CA TRP A 45 -9.78 -19.02 4.45
C TRP A 45 -10.68 -18.16 3.56
N VAL A 46 -10.29 -16.91 3.30
CA VAL A 46 -11.05 -16.08 2.36
C VAL A 46 -10.89 -16.68 0.97
N THR A 47 -12.02 -17.00 0.34
CA THR A 47 -12.12 -17.79 -0.90
C THR A 47 -11.48 -17.13 -2.13
N HIS A 48 -11.29 -15.82 -2.10
CA HIS A 48 -10.63 -15.06 -3.17
C HIS A 48 -9.19 -14.75 -2.77
N ARG A 49 -8.23 -15.54 -3.28
CA ARG A 49 -6.78 -15.32 -3.06
C ARG A 49 -6.31 -13.92 -3.49
N GLU A 50 -6.98 -13.31 -4.47
CA GLU A 50 -6.77 -11.94 -4.94
C GLU A 50 -7.24 -10.86 -3.94
N MET A 51 -8.09 -11.22 -2.97
CA MET A 51 -8.47 -10.36 -1.83
C MET A 51 -7.56 -10.58 -0.61
N LEU A 52 -6.68 -11.58 -0.63
CA LEU A 52 -5.79 -11.92 0.48
C LEU A 52 -4.35 -11.44 0.30
N GLY A 53 -3.97 -10.99 -0.90
CA GLY A 53 -2.72 -10.27 -1.16
C GLY A 53 -1.55 -10.69 -0.29
N GLY A 54 -0.99 -11.89 -0.47
CA GLY A 54 0.24 -12.31 0.22
C GLY A 54 0.29 -12.26 1.76
N VAL A 55 -0.78 -11.87 2.48
CA VAL A 55 -0.87 -11.74 3.96
C VAL A 55 -0.96 -13.15 4.57
N ASN A 56 0.00 -14.00 4.23
CA ASN A 56 0.15 -15.36 4.75
C ASN A 56 1.32 -15.34 5.75
N GLY A 57 0.99 -15.60 7.02
CA GLY A 57 1.94 -15.64 8.12
C GLY A 57 1.51 -14.71 9.25
N ASP A 58 1.52 -15.25 10.46
CA ASP A 58 0.85 -14.70 11.65
C ASP A 58 1.14 -13.21 11.90
N VAL A 59 2.37 -12.73 11.62
CA VAL A 59 2.77 -11.32 11.83
C VAL A 59 2.17 -10.35 10.82
N SER A 60 2.05 -10.73 9.54
CA SER A 60 1.45 -9.86 8.52
C SER A 60 -0.04 -9.66 8.75
N HIS A 61 -0.74 -10.71 9.17
CA HIS A 61 -2.14 -10.66 9.56
C HIS A 61 -2.35 -9.82 10.83
N ALA A 62 -1.52 -10.03 11.85
CA ALA A 62 -1.56 -9.22 13.07
C ALA A 62 -1.27 -7.74 12.80
N ALA A 63 -0.30 -7.43 11.93
CA ALA A 63 0.01 -6.06 11.51
C ALA A 63 -1.15 -5.41 10.76
N PHE A 64 -1.81 -6.14 9.84
CA PHE A 64 -3.01 -5.64 9.16
C PHE A 64 -4.13 -5.30 10.16
N ILE A 65 -4.37 -6.19 11.14
CA ILE A 65 -5.37 -5.95 12.19
C ILE A 65 -4.97 -4.74 13.04
N LEU A 66 -3.70 -4.63 13.44
CA LEU A 66 -3.22 -3.48 14.20
C LEU A 66 -3.45 -2.16 13.45
N ILE A 67 -3.17 -2.10 12.15
CA ILE A 67 -3.47 -0.92 11.32
C ILE A 67 -4.97 -0.59 11.39
N ALA A 68 -5.85 -1.57 11.23
CA ALA A 68 -7.29 -1.35 11.32
C ALA A 68 -7.74 -0.88 12.71
N LEU A 69 -7.12 -1.38 13.79
CA LEU A 69 -7.38 -0.94 15.16
C LEU A 69 -6.90 0.50 15.43
N LEU A 70 -5.80 0.92 14.81
CA LEU A 70 -5.24 2.26 14.97
C LEU A 70 -6.00 3.31 14.14
N GLU A 71 -6.57 2.93 13.00
CA GLU A 71 -7.34 3.82 12.13
C GLU A 71 -8.82 3.94 12.55
N CYS A 72 -9.29 3.09 13.47
CA CYS A 72 -10.65 3.13 14.01
C CYS A 72 -10.63 3.50 15.50
N ASP A 73 -11.33 4.57 15.87
CA ASP A 73 -11.54 4.89 17.28
C ASP A 73 -12.73 4.09 17.82
N CYS A 74 -12.53 3.31 18.88
CA CYS A 74 -13.60 2.68 19.64
C CYS A 74 -13.28 2.87 21.12
N PRO A 75 -13.95 3.82 21.81
CA PRO A 75 -13.58 4.21 23.16
C PRO A 75 -13.80 3.06 24.16
N GLY A 76 -12.72 2.63 24.81
CA GLY A 76 -12.75 1.60 25.85
C GLY A 76 -11.36 1.14 26.29
N ASN A 77 -11.25 0.59 27.51
CA ASN A 77 -9.98 0.02 27.99
C ASN A 77 -9.57 -1.22 27.17
N ASP A 78 -10.55 -2.02 26.76
CA ASP A 78 -10.34 -3.23 25.94
C ASP A 78 -9.61 -2.91 24.62
N HIS A 79 -9.90 -1.76 23.98
CA HIS A 79 -9.24 -1.35 22.74
C HIS A 79 -7.74 -1.11 22.94
N LYS A 80 -7.38 -0.40 24.02
CA LYS A 80 -5.98 -0.15 24.37
C LYS A 80 -5.23 -1.45 24.66
N ASP A 81 -5.85 -2.35 25.41
CA ASP A 81 -5.22 -3.62 25.79
C ASP A 81 -5.02 -4.54 24.58
N VAL A 82 -6.03 -4.68 23.71
CA VAL A 82 -5.97 -5.48 22.48
C VAL A 82 -4.90 -4.92 21.53
N THR A 83 -4.88 -3.59 21.34
CA THR A 83 -3.90 -2.89 20.51
C THR A 83 -2.48 -3.06 21.03
N ALA A 84 -2.27 -2.92 22.35
CA ALA A 84 -0.96 -3.08 22.98
C ALA A 84 -0.44 -4.52 22.87
N GLN A 85 -1.32 -5.53 23.00
CA GLN A 85 -0.94 -6.94 22.83
C GLN A 85 -0.56 -7.26 21.38
N ALA A 86 -1.32 -6.74 20.40
CA ALA A 86 -1.00 -6.90 18.98
C ALA A 86 0.32 -6.23 18.62
N LEU A 87 0.55 -5.02 19.15
CA LEU A 87 1.81 -4.30 18.99
C LEU A 87 3.00 -5.12 19.52
N ARG A 88 2.91 -5.59 20.76
CA ARG A 88 3.97 -6.41 21.38
C ARG A 88 4.27 -7.67 20.58
N TYR A 89 3.23 -8.34 20.08
CA TYR A 89 3.39 -9.51 19.23
C TYR A 89 4.24 -9.18 17.99
N ILE A 90 3.88 -8.12 17.26
CA ILE A 90 4.59 -7.69 16.05
C ILE A 90 6.05 -7.32 16.38
N GLU A 91 6.30 -6.57 17.45
CA GLU A 91 7.66 -6.20 17.88
C GLU A 91 8.55 -7.43 18.13
N THR A 92 7.99 -8.49 18.71
CA THR A 92 8.73 -9.73 18.99
C THR A 92 8.93 -10.63 17.78
N THR A 93 7.95 -10.68 16.87
CA THR A 93 7.93 -11.65 15.76
C THR A 93 8.51 -11.09 14.46
N VAL A 94 8.47 -9.77 14.23
CA VAL A 94 8.96 -9.14 12.98
C VAL A 94 10.45 -9.37 12.75
N ALA A 95 11.24 -9.59 13.80
CA ALA A 95 12.66 -9.94 13.70
C ALA A 95 12.89 -11.31 13.04
N GLN A 96 11.90 -12.20 13.05
CA GLN A 96 12.01 -13.58 12.59
C GLN A 96 11.57 -13.79 11.13
N THR A 97 11.11 -12.73 10.46
CA THR A 97 10.66 -12.79 9.07
C THR A 97 11.51 -11.91 8.17
N ASP A 98 11.86 -12.43 6.99
CA ASP A 98 12.49 -11.69 5.89
C ASP A 98 11.55 -11.55 4.68
N ARG A 99 10.26 -11.86 4.85
CA ARG A 99 9.27 -11.70 3.78
C ARG A 99 9.03 -10.21 3.54
N PRO A 100 9.21 -9.68 2.31
CA PRO A 100 9.06 -8.26 2.03
C PRO A 100 7.71 -7.69 2.46
N LEU A 101 6.61 -8.40 2.20
CA LEU A 101 5.27 -7.92 2.59
C LEU A 101 5.11 -7.87 4.10
N ALA A 102 5.51 -8.94 4.80
CA ALA A 102 5.42 -9.00 6.25
C ALA A 102 6.24 -7.88 6.90
N LEU A 103 7.42 -7.57 6.37
CA LEU A 103 8.24 -6.43 6.82
C LEU A 103 7.57 -5.09 6.50
N ALA A 104 7.07 -4.89 5.29
CA ALA A 104 6.48 -3.62 4.86
C ALA A 104 5.21 -3.27 5.66
N ILE A 105 4.29 -4.22 5.81
CA ILE A 105 3.06 -3.99 6.57
C ILE A 105 3.35 -3.82 8.08
N SER A 106 4.32 -4.56 8.61
CA SER A 106 4.74 -4.40 10.02
C SER A 106 5.44 -3.06 10.24
N ALA A 107 6.30 -2.62 9.31
CA ALA A 107 6.93 -1.31 9.37
C ALA A 107 5.90 -0.19 9.41
N PHE A 108 4.87 -0.29 8.57
CA PHE A 108 3.77 0.67 8.56
C PHE A 108 2.98 0.64 9.88
N ALA A 109 2.57 -0.54 10.34
CA ALA A 109 1.82 -0.71 11.58
C ALA A 109 2.57 -0.17 12.81
N LEU A 110 3.87 -0.49 12.94
CA LEU A 110 4.73 0.02 14.02
C LEU A 110 4.92 1.53 13.96
N THR A 111 5.02 2.09 12.75
CA THR A 111 5.14 3.54 12.55
C THR A 111 3.87 4.26 12.95
N LEU A 112 2.69 3.76 12.54
CA LEU A 112 1.40 4.30 12.96
C LEU A 112 1.22 4.23 14.49
N ALA A 113 1.68 3.13 15.10
CA ALA A 113 1.62 2.95 16.55
C ALA A 113 2.64 3.82 17.33
N GLY A 114 3.57 4.49 16.65
CA GLY A 114 4.65 5.26 17.29
C GLY A 114 5.67 4.39 18.04
N SER A 115 5.81 3.11 17.66
CA SER A 115 6.75 2.20 18.32
C SER A 115 8.20 2.51 17.98
N PRO A 116 9.13 2.51 18.97
CA PRO A 116 10.56 2.68 18.73
C PRO A 116 11.17 1.53 17.91
N SER A 117 10.51 0.37 17.87
CA SER A 117 10.93 -0.77 17.05
C SER A 117 10.78 -0.50 15.54
N SER A 118 9.97 0.50 15.17
CA SER A 118 9.76 0.90 13.77
C SER A 118 11.08 1.15 13.03
N ASP A 119 12.02 1.89 13.62
CA ASP A 119 13.27 2.28 12.96
C ASP A 119 14.10 1.09 12.48
N GLY A 120 14.17 0.02 13.28
CA GLY A 120 14.89 -1.19 12.92
C GLY A 120 14.24 -1.92 11.74
N VAL A 121 12.91 -2.02 11.75
CA VAL A 121 12.15 -2.68 10.68
C VAL A 121 12.19 -1.86 9.39
N VAL A 122 12.05 -0.54 9.48
CA VAL A 122 12.16 0.38 8.32
C VAL A 122 13.54 0.29 7.68
N LYS A 123 14.62 0.27 8.46
CA LYS A 123 15.98 0.10 7.91
C LYS A 123 16.14 -1.23 7.19
N ARG A 124 15.61 -2.32 7.75
CA ARG A 124 15.61 -3.64 7.09
C ARG A 124 14.82 -3.58 5.79
N LEU A 125 13.62 -2.99 5.80
CA LEU A 125 12.83 -2.80 4.59
C LEU A 125 13.61 -2.01 3.54
N GLN A 126 14.22 -0.88 3.91
CA GLN A 126 15.02 -0.05 3.00
C GLN A 126 16.22 -0.79 2.40
N SER A 127 16.85 -1.72 3.13
CA SER A 127 17.93 -2.54 2.59
C SER A 127 17.48 -3.52 1.50
N MET A 128 16.17 -3.78 1.38
CA MET A 128 15.57 -4.63 0.35
C MET A 128 15.07 -3.83 -0.86
N ALA A 129 15.27 -2.51 -0.86
CA ALA A 129 14.83 -1.65 -1.95
C ALA A 129 15.56 -1.98 -3.25
N LYS A 130 14.81 -2.02 -4.35
CA LYS A 130 15.32 -2.20 -5.71
C LYS A 130 15.15 -0.89 -6.48
N SER A 131 16.02 -0.68 -7.46
CA SER A 131 15.95 0.45 -8.38
C SER A 131 15.53 -0.03 -9.77
N SER A 132 14.54 0.62 -10.36
CA SER A 132 14.16 0.39 -11.76
C SER A 132 15.20 1.02 -12.71
N PRO A 133 15.24 0.62 -13.99
CA PRO A 133 16.11 1.24 -14.99
C PRO A 133 15.93 2.76 -15.12
N GLU A 134 14.73 3.26 -14.84
CA GLU A 134 14.35 4.68 -14.86
C GLU A 134 14.75 5.41 -13.56
N GLY A 135 15.34 4.71 -12.59
CA GLY A 135 15.79 5.26 -11.31
C GLY A 135 14.74 5.29 -10.21
N TYR A 136 13.58 4.64 -10.41
CA TYR A 136 12.53 4.59 -9.39
C TYR A 136 12.79 3.51 -8.34
N THR A 137 12.29 3.73 -7.11
CA THR A 137 12.50 2.80 -5.99
C THR A 137 11.28 1.92 -5.78
N TYR A 138 11.48 0.62 -5.62
CA TYR A 138 10.40 -0.33 -5.41
C TYR A 138 10.84 -1.56 -4.59
N TRP A 139 9.86 -2.37 -4.17
CA TRP A 139 10.09 -3.61 -3.45
C TRP A 139 9.35 -4.76 -4.13
N SER A 140 10.00 -5.92 -4.21
CA SER A 140 9.37 -7.15 -4.72
C SER A 140 9.93 -8.38 -3.99
N HIS A 141 9.33 -9.54 -4.22
CA HIS A 141 9.87 -10.82 -3.71
C HIS A 141 11.25 -11.13 -4.34
N GLY A 142 11.88 -12.23 -3.91
CA GLY A 142 13.17 -12.73 -4.44
C GLY A 142 13.28 -12.71 -5.97
N SER A 143 14.51 -12.81 -6.47
CA SER A 143 14.98 -12.44 -7.81
C SER A 143 13.97 -12.60 -8.96
N GLU A 144 14.07 -11.71 -9.95
CA GLU A 144 13.39 -11.78 -11.26
C GLU A 144 13.69 -13.08 -12.04
N GLU A 145 14.36 -14.07 -11.43
CA GLU A 145 14.95 -15.29 -11.99
C GLU A 145 14.06 -16.54 -11.87
N ASP A 146 12.88 -16.49 -11.24
CA ASP A 146 11.98 -17.66 -11.16
C ASP A 146 11.32 -18.03 -12.50
N TYR A 147 11.66 -17.34 -13.60
CA TYR A 147 11.35 -17.71 -14.98
C TYR A 147 12.59 -17.66 -15.87
N GLU A 148 13.71 -18.21 -15.42
CA GLU A 148 14.77 -18.67 -16.33
C GLU A 148 14.42 -20.06 -16.86
N GLY A 149 13.85 -20.10 -18.06
CA GLY A 149 13.62 -21.35 -18.79
C GLY A 149 12.23 -21.40 -19.40
N HIS A 150 12.20 -21.41 -20.73
CA HIS A 150 11.05 -21.53 -21.62
C HIS A 150 10.41 -20.20 -22.06
N GLU A 151 10.27 -20.10 -23.39
CA GLU A 151 9.75 -18.97 -24.16
C GLU A 151 8.53 -18.33 -23.49
N LYS A 152 8.69 -17.05 -23.12
CA LYS A 152 7.62 -16.25 -22.54
C LYS A 152 6.55 -16.01 -23.62
N PRO A 153 5.28 -16.40 -23.40
CA PRO A 153 4.20 -16.13 -24.35
C PRO A 153 4.04 -14.63 -24.62
N TYR A 154 3.58 -14.22 -25.82
CA TYR A 154 3.39 -12.80 -26.19
C TYR A 154 2.48 -12.00 -25.23
N TRP A 155 1.64 -12.67 -24.44
CA TRP A 155 0.79 -12.07 -23.41
C TRP A 155 1.45 -11.96 -22.02
N TYR A 156 2.70 -12.41 -21.87
CA TYR A 156 3.48 -12.26 -20.64
C TYR A 156 4.08 -10.85 -20.58
N THR A 157 3.32 -9.89 -20.08
CA THR A 157 3.87 -8.58 -19.71
C THR A 157 4.63 -8.68 -18.40
N LYS A 158 5.86 -8.14 -18.43
CA LYS A 158 6.85 -7.95 -17.35
C LYS A 158 6.33 -7.04 -16.22
N GLN A 159 5.10 -7.24 -15.75
CA GLN A 159 4.55 -6.49 -14.63
C GLN A 159 5.10 -7.08 -13.32
N PRO A 160 5.61 -6.26 -12.39
CA PRO A 160 5.76 -6.65 -11.00
C PRO A 160 4.41 -7.17 -10.52
N GLY A 161 4.37 -8.39 -9.95
CA GLY A 161 3.10 -8.98 -9.50
C GLY A 161 2.40 -8.09 -8.46
N ALA A 162 1.09 -8.28 -8.26
CA ALA A 162 0.25 -7.55 -7.30
C ALA A 162 0.92 -7.37 -5.92
N LEU A 163 1.67 -8.37 -5.47
CA LEU A 163 2.46 -8.33 -4.24
C LEU A 163 3.50 -7.20 -4.20
N ALA A 164 4.20 -6.95 -5.31
CA ALA A 164 5.22 -5.89 -5.39
C ALA A 164 4.58 -4.50 -5.28
N VAL A 165 3.41 -4.30 -5.90
CA VAL A 165 2.62 -3.09 -5.74
C VAL A 165 2.20 -2.91 -4.28
N GLU A 166 1.69 -3.95 -3.64
CA GLU A 166 1.26 -3.90 -2.24
C GLU A 166 2.44 -3.59 -1.28
N VAL A 167 3.57 -4.29 -1.41
CA VAL A 167 4.77 -4.05 -0.59
C VAL A 167 5.27 -2.62 -0.77
N THR A 168 5.37 -2.17 -2.02
CA THR A 168 5.85 -0.82 -2.35
C THR A 168 4.90 0.25 -1.83
N SER A 169 3.59 -0.01 -1.83
CA SER A 169 2.58 0.90 -1.29
C SER A 169 2.66 1.03 0.22
N TYR A 170 2.86 -0.08 0.96
CA TYR A 170 3.12 -0.01 2.40
C TYR A 170 4.44 0.70 2.73
N ALA A 171 5.48 0.52 1.92
CA ALA A 171 6.73 1.26 2.07
C ALA A 171 6.52 2.77 1.88
N LEU A 172 5.74 3.18 0.88
CA LEU A 172 5.34 4.58 0.68
C LEU A 172 4.57 5.12 1.89
N LEU A 173 3.53 4.43 2.34
CA LEU A 173 2.73 4.82 3.51
C LEU A 173 3.61 4.98 4.76
N THR A 174 4.58 4.09 4.95
CA THR A 174 5.55 4.16 6.05
C THR A 174 6.40 5.42 5.97
N ASN A 175 6.99 5.72 4.81
CA ASN A 175 7.79 6.94 4.63
C ASN A 175 6.96 8.21 4.86
N LEU A 176 5.71 8.23 4.37
CA LEU A 176 4.79 9.36 4.55
C LEU A 176 4.36 9.56 6.00
N ALA A 177 4.13 8.49 6.74
CA ALA A 177 3.85 8.55 8.18
C ALA A 177 5.05 9.09 8.97
N ARG A 178 6.28 8.87 8.48
CA ARG A 178 7.53 9.43 9.05
C ARG A 178 7.84 10.86 8.57
N GLY A 179 7.04 11.42 7.66
CA GLY A 179 7.25 12.75 7.08
C GLY A 179 8.34 12.83 6.00
N ASP A 180 8.80 11.68 5.48
CA ASP A 180 9.85 11.63 4.46
C ASP A 180 9.27 11.69 3.04
N ILE A 181 8.96 12.91 2.58
CA ILE A 181 8.36 13.15 1.27
C ILE A 181 9.40 13.05 0.14
N SER A 182 10.66 13.42 0.40
CA SER A 182 11.70 13.50 -0.64
C SER A 182 12.03 12.11 -1.19
N THR A 183 12.23 11.11 -0.33
CA THR A 183 12.49 9.73 -0.76
C THR A 183 11.25 9.04 -1.32
N SER A 184 10.06 9.51 -0.94
CA SER A 184 8.78 8.98 -1.43
C SER A 184 8.54 9.25 -2.92
N THR A 185 9.15 10.28 -3.51
CA THR A 185 8.95 10.66 -4.93
C THR A 185 9.37 9.53 -5.89
N GLY A 186 10.49 8.86 -5.61
CA GLY A 186 10.95 7.72 -6.40
C GLY A 186 10.01 6.52 -6.31
N ILE A 187 9.35 6.33 -5.17
CA ILE A 187 8.39 5.25 -4.94
C ILE A 187 7.08 5.52 -5.69
N VAL A 188 6.61 6.78 -5.64
CA VAL A 188 5.41 7.23 -6.35
C VAL A 188 5.59 7.09 -7.86
N GLY A 189 6.75 7.49 -8.39
CA GLY A 189 7.05 7.33 -9.82
C GLY A 189 6.93 5.87 -10.28
N TRP A 190 7.42 4.93 -9.46
CA TRP A 190 7.25 3.51 -9.74
C TRP A 190 5.77 3.06 -9.67
N LEU A 191 5.04 3.41 -8.61
CA LEU A 191 3.63 3.01 -8.46
C LEU A 191 2.77 3.55 -9.60
N LEU A 192 3.01 4.79 -10.04
CA LEU A 192 2.30 5.38 -11.18
C LEU A 192 2.59 4.64 -12.48
N SER A 193 3.80 4.11 -12.69
CA SER A 193 4.13 3.31 -13.88
C SER A 193 3.50 1.92 -13.87
N GLN A 194 3.03 1.43 -12.71
CA GLN A 194 2.32 0.16 -12.60
C GLN A 194 0.79 0.27 -12.79
N ARG A 195 0.22 1.48 -12.82
CA ARG A 195 -1.23 1.66 -13.00
C ARG A 195 -1.66 1.31 -14.43
N ASN A 196 -2.76 0.58 -14.54
CA ASN A 196 -3.40 0.36 -15.83
C ASN A 196 -4.11 1.64 -16.33
N SER A 197 -4.57 1.63 -17.59
CA SER A 197 -5.23 2.79 -18.21
C SER A 197 -6.56 3.20 -17.55
N GLN A 198 -7.13 2.35 -16.69
CA GLN A 198 -8.34 2.62 -15.91
C GLN A 198 -8.02 3.08 -14.48
N GLY A 199 -6.73 3.21 -14.15
CA GLY A 199 -6.25 3.71 -12.87
C GLY A 199 -6.18 2.68 -11.75
N ALA A 200 -6.48 1.41 -12.01
CA ALA A 200 -6.36 0.29 -11.07
C ALA A 200 -5.01 -0.44 -11.22
N PHE A 201 -4.72 -1.33 -10.27
CA PHE A 201 -3.57 -2.24 -10.31
C PHE A 201 -4.03 -3.67 -10.66
N ILE A 202 -3.28 -4.70 -10.24
CA ILE A 202 -3.46 -6.08 -10.72
C ILE A 202 -4.56 -6.82 -9.95
N SER A 203 -4.66 -6.59 -8.64
CA SER A 203 -5.66 -7.22 -7.77
C SER A 203 -6.47 -6.16 -7.00
N THR A 204 -7.33 -6.62 -6.09
CA THR A 204 -8.09 -5.72 -5.20
C THR A 204 -7.24 -5.11 -4.08
N GLN A 205 -6.37 -5.90 -3.43
CA GLN A 205 -5.63 -5.43 -2.25
C GLN A 205 -4.54 -4.41 -2.62
N ASP A 206 -3.72 -4.73 -3.60
CA ASP A 206 -2.73 -3.81 -4.16
C ASP A 206 -3.38 -2.54 -4.73
N THR A 207 -4.56 -2.64 -5.33
CA THR A 207 -5.31 -1.46 -5.75
C THR A 207 -5.74 -0.59 -4.59
N VAL A 208 -6.36 -1.16 -3.54
CA VAL A 208 -6.81 -0.39 -2.38
C VAL A 208 -5.62 0.29 -1.67
N VAL A 209 -4.56 -0.47 -1.38
CA VAL A 209 -3.39 0.07 -0.66
C VAL A 209 -2.60 1.04 -1.54
N GLY A 210 -2.44 0.74 -2.83
CA GLY A 210 -1.76 1.63 -3.78
C GLY A 210 -2.47 2.96 -3.98
N LEU A 211 -3.80 2.94 -4.12
CA LEU A 211 -4.59 4.17 -4.20
C LEU A 211 -4.56 4.94 -2.87
N GLN A 212 -4.62 4.27 -1.72
CA GLN A 212 -4.44 4.91 -0.41
C GLN A 212 -3.10 5.63 -0.35
N ALA A 213 -2.00 4.93 -0.69
CA ALA A 213 -0.64 5.47 -0.62
C ALA A 213 -0.43 6.67 -1.57
N LEU A 214 -0.92 6.58 -2.81
CA LEU A 214 -0.83 7.68 -3.77
C LEU A 214 -1.67 8.89 -3.37
N SER A 215 -2.85 8.66 -2.76
CA SER A 215 -3.72 9.74 -2.26
C SER A 215 -3.07 10.46 -1.08
N GLU A 216 -2.53 9.72 -0.11
CA GLU A 216 -1.78 10.27 1.03
C GLU A 216 -0.55 11.06 0.58
N TYR A 217 0.20 10.55 -0.40
CA TYR A 217 1.31 11.30 -1.00
C TYR A 217 0.82 12.60 -1.62
N SER A 218 -0.27 12.58 -2.39
CA SER A 218 -0.80 13.76 -3.06
C SER A 218 -1.23 14.85 -2.08
N ILE A 219 -1.79 14.46 -0.92
CA ILE A 219 -2.13 15.39 0.17
C ILE A 219 -0.87 16.02 0.78
N LYS A 220 0.18 15.23 1.03
CA LYS A 220 1.40 15.69 1.71
C LYS A 220 2.38 16.44 0.80
N SER A 221 2.43 16.08 -0.47
CA SER A 221 3.32 16.66 -1.49
C SER A 221 2.68 17.83 -2.25
N TYR A 222 1.45 18.21 -1.89
CA TYR A 222 0.67 19.23 -2.58
C TYR A 222 1.52 20.48 -2.87
N SER A 223 1.73 20.74 -4.16
CA SER A 223 2.28 21.97 -4.70
C SER A 223 1.21 22.65 -5.52
N ALA A 224 0.92 23.91 -5.19
CA ALA A 224 -0.21 24.66 -5.75
C ALA A 224 -0.04 25.10 -7.22
N ILE A 225 1.05 24.70 -7.90
CA ILE A 225 1.37 25.17 -9.24
C ILE A 225 1.49 23.97 -10.17
N LEU A 226 0.42 23.70 -10.91
CA LEU A 226 0.43 22.82 -12.07
C LEU A 226 0.33 23.68 -13.33
N ASP A 227 1.47 23.99 -13.93
CA ASP A 227 1.56 24.65 -15.23
C ASP A 227 2.64 23.96 -16.05
N MET A 228 2.21 23.00 -16.88
CA MET A 228 3.12 22.20 -17.69
C MET A 228 2.68 22.25 -19.15
N THR A 229 3.61 22.45 -20.07
CA THR A 229 3.34 22.31 -21.51
C THR A 229 4.20 21.19 -22.08
N CYS A 230 3.54 20.15 -22.56
CA CYS A 230 4.16 19.00 -23.20
C CYS A 230 4.13 19.17 -24.73
N HIS A 231 5.28 19.01 -25.38
CA HIS A 231 5.39 19.05 -26.84
C HIS A 231 5.65 17.65 -27.38
N ILE A 232 4.75 17.17 -28.23
CA ILE A 232 4.80 15.84 -28.84
C ILE A 232 5.19 15.99 -30.31
N ARG A 233 6.20 15.24 -30.72
CA ARG A 233 6.71 15.18 -32.10
C ARG A 233 6.86 13.74 -32.53
N SER A 234 6.67 13.48 -33.83
CA SER A 234 6.98 12.19 -34.43
C SER A 234 8.43 12.19 -34.93
N GLU A 235 9.13 11.08 -34.79
CA GLU A 235 10.45 10.89 -35.40
C GLU A 235 10.37 10.60 -36.90
N VAL A 236 9.18 10.20 -37.39
CA VAL A 236 8.96 9.77 -38.78
C VAL A 236 8.25 10.84 -39.60
N ASP A 237 7.46 11.71 -38.96
CA ASP A 237 6.73 12.79 -39.61
C ASP A 237 7.09 14.14 -38.98
N ASP A 238 7.93 14.91 -39.67
CA ASP A 238 8.38 16.24 -39.26
C ASP A 238 7.23 17.27 -39.13
N HIS A 239 6.09 17.00 -39.78
CA HIS A 239 4.89 17.85 -39.71
C HIS A 239 4.02 17.54 -38.50
N PHE A 240 4.17 16.35 -37.90
CA PHE A 240 3.42 15.99 -36.71
C PHE A 240 3.98 16.71 -35.48
N ARG A 241 3.31 17.80 -35.12
CA ARG A 241 3.60 18.56 -33.89
C ARG A 241 2.28 18.81 -33.16
N LYS A 242 2.21 18.33 -31.92
CA LYS A 242 1.08 18.58 -31.02
C LYS A 242 1.61 19.13 -29.71
N SER A 243 0.83 19.99 -29.09
CA SER A 243 1.13 20.50 -27.75
C SER A 243 -0.06 20.24 -26.85
N ILE A 244 0.26 19.83 -25.63
CA ILE A 244 -0.70 19.57 -24.58
C ILE A 244 -0.25 20.39 -23.38
N SER A 245 -1.01 21.42 -23.02
CA SER A 245 -0.83 22.11 -21.74
C SER A 245 -1.60 21.37 -20.66
N LEU A 246 -1.12 21.38 -19.43
CA LEU A 246 -1.76 20.80 -18.26
C LEU A 246 -1.80 21.92 -17.22
N THR A 247 -2.99 22.44 -17.01
CA THR A 247 -3.30 23.50 -16.04
C THR A 247 -4.16 22.90 -14.92
N PRO A 248 -4.35 23.59 -13.79
CA PRO A 248 -5.19 23.06 -12.71
C PRO A 248 -6.64 22.83 -13.15
N GLU A 249 -7.10 23.55 -14.18
CA GLU A 249 -8.48 23.52 -14.68
C GLU A 249 -8.77 22.30 -15.57
N ASP A 250 -7.75 21.78 -16.26
CA ASP A 250 -7.92 20.74 -17.28
C ASP A 250 -7.03 19.51 -17.08
N ALA A 251 -6.32 19.44 -15.95
CA ALA A 251 -5.45 18.32 -15.58
C ALA A 251 -6.18 16.98 -15.44
N MET A 252 -7.47 17.00 -15.09
CA MET A 252 -8.28 15.79 -14.93
C MET A 252 -8.93 15.31 -16.24
N VAL A 253 -8.80 16.07 -17.32
CA VAL A 253 -9.36 15.71 -18.63
C VAL A 253 -8.34 14.85 -19.37
N VAL A 254 -8.78 13.66 -19.82
CA VAL A 254 -7.91 12.83 -20.67
C VAL A 254 -7.64 13.55 -21.98
N LYS A 255 -6.36 13.84 -22.24
CA LYS A 255 -5.91 14.49 -23.48
C LYS A 255 -5.29 13.43 -24.37
N THR A 256 -6.03 13.02 -25.39
CA THR A 256 -5.53 12.10 -26.41
C THR A 256 -5.07 12.88 -27.63
N VAL A 257 -3.98 12.42 -28.23
CA VAL A 257 -3.62 12.84 -29.58
C VAL A 257 -4.25 11.83 -30.53
N PRO A 258 -5.21 12.22 -31.39
CA PRO A 258 -5.79 11.30 -32.36
C PRO A 258 -4.70 10.76 -33.27
N LYS A 259 -4.85 9.48 -33.63
CA LYS A 259 -3.96 8.76 -34.55
C LYS A 259 -3.92 9.41 -35.93
#